data_AF-A0A8C2ZHH4-F1
#
_entry.id   AF-A0A8C2ZHH4-F1
#
_cell.length_a   1.000
_cell.length_b   1.000
_cell.length_c   1.000
_cell.angle_alpha   90.00
_cell.angle_beta   90.00
_cell.angle_gamma   90.00
#
_symmetry.space_group_name_H-M   'P 1'
#
loop_
_entity.id
_entity.type
_entity.pdbx_description
1 polymer ?
#
loop_
_entity_poly.entity_id
_entity_poly.type
_entity_poly.pdbx_seq_one_letter_code
_entity_poly.pdbx_strand_id
1 'polypeptide(L)'
;MKKRFSSAAVRHKSLTCSVQLDIQTVSASRRSSGPKLRNGPSLVTCPGVLLTKTNDIYLSVCVMGQYRKTPCLPPVFPLLFHHKMYFVKTFPDVVDPADVADLLEGKRPSGICSLVS
;
A
#
# COMPACT_ATOMS: atom_id res chain seq x y z
N MET A 1 44.45 -32.66 21.60
CA MET A 1 44.01 -31.35 21.07
C MET A 1 42.49 -31.34 20.91
N LYS A 2 41.75 -30.66 21.80
CA LYS A 2 40.31 -30.43 21.67
C LYS A 2 40.13 -29.10 20.93
N LYS A 3 39.72 -29.13 19.65
CA LYS A 3 39.39 -27.90 18.92
C LYS A 3 38.07 -27.36 19.45
N ARG A 4 38.14 -26.22 20.16
CA ARG A 4 36.97 -25.41 20.54
C ARG A 4 36.29 -24.94 19.26
N PHE A 5 35.02 -25.30 19.07
CA PHE A 5 34.17 -24.61 18.09
C PHE A 5 33.83 -23.23 18.67
N SER A 6 34.63 -22.24 18.30
CA SER A 6 34.37 -20.83 18.55
C SER A 6 33.18 -20.38 17.71
N SER A 7 32.24 -19.67 18.34
CA SER A 7 31.03 -19.09 17.75
C SER A 7 31.29 -18.38 16.42
N ALA A 8 30.83 -18.98 15.31
CA ALA A 8 30.66 -18.25 14.06
C ALA A 8 29.30 -17.57 14.13
N ALA A 9 29.28 -16.23 14.17
CA ALA A 9 28.06 -15.45 14.02
C ALA A 9 27.41 -15.83 12.68
N VAL A 10 26.30 -16.57 12.72
CA VAL A 10 25.51 -16.91 11.54
C VAL A 10 24.96 -15.61 10.98
N ARG A 11 25.58 -15.09 9.91
CA ARG A 11 25.00 -14.02 9.11
C ARG A 11 23.83 -14.64 8.36
N HIS A 12 22.64 -14.60 8.95
CA HIS A 12 21.41 -14.87 8.22
C HIS A 12 21.39 -13.92 7.01
N LYS A 13 21.40 -14.50 5.81
CA LYS A 13 21.28 -13.73 4.57
C LYS A 13 19.79 -13.43 4.39
N SER A 14 19.45 -12.19 4.10
CA SER A 14 18.06 -11.76 3.93
C SER A 14 17.95 -10.82 2.74
N LEU A 15 16.81 -10.86 2.06
CA LEU A 15 16.45 -9.87 1.06
C LEU A 15 15.43 -8.89 1.62
N THR A 16 15.58 -7.61 1.27
CA THR A 16 14.67 -6.55 1.68
C THR A 16 13.98 -5.98 0.44
N CYS A 17 12.67 -6.06 0.40
CA CYS A 17 11.84 -5.41 -0.61
C CYS A 17 11.33 -4.07 -0.07
N SER A 18 11.47 -3.01 -0.86
CA SER A 18 11.01 -1.66 -0.53
C SER A 18 10.11 -1.12 -1.62
N VAL A 19 8.95 -0.59 -1.24
CA VAL A 19 8.00 0.05 -2.16
C VAL A 19 7.73 1.47 -1.68
N GLN A 20 7.92 2.45 -2.56
CA GLN A 20 7.59 3.85 -2.33
C GLN A 20 6.38 4.22 -3.21
N LEU A 21 5.32 4.72 -2.58
CA LEU A 21 4.15 5.26 -3.27
C LEU A 21 4.11 6.76 -3.07
N ASP A 22 4.12 7.51 -4.18
CA ASP A 22 3.90 8.95 -4.21
C ASP A 22 2.46 9.20 -4.66
N ILE A 23 1.64 9.65 -3.73
CA ILE A 23 0.27 10.04 -4.00
C ILE A 23 0.28 11.56 -4.20
N GLN A 24 -0.40 12.04 -5.24
CA GLN A 24 -0.46 13.47 -5.55
C GLN A 24 -1.90 14.00 -5.62
N THR A 25 -2.78 13.37 -6.40
CA THR A 25 -4.17 13.83 -6.53
C THR A 25 -5.09 12.69 -6.96
N VAL A 26 -6.32 12.68 -6.41
CA VAL A 26 -7.42 11.85 -6.86
C VAL A 26 -8.53 12.74 -7.42
N SER A 27 -8.71 12.70 -8.73
CA SER A 27 -9.74 13.46 -9.45
C SER A 27 -10.90 12.56 -9.85
N ALA A 28 -12.13 13.07 -9.77
CA ALA A 28 -13.28 12.39 -10.35
C ALA A 28 -13.39 12.66 -11.86
N SER A 29 -13.74 11.61 -12.63
CA SER A 29 -14.05 11.74 -14.06
C SER A 29 -15.53 12.02 -14.27
N ARG A 30 -15.91 12.90 -15.21
CA ARG A 30 -17.32 13.14 -15.55
C ARG A 30 -17.86 11.98 -16.37
N ARG A 31 -18.97 11.36 -15.94
CA ARG A 31 -19.83 10.60 -16.85
C ARG A 31 -20.78 11.59 -17.54
N SER A 32 -20.46 11.97 -18.77
CA SER A 32 -21.28 12.83 -19.62
C SER A 32 -22.51 12.06 -20.13
N SER A 33 -23.59 12.05 -19.37
CA SER A 33 -24.91 11.69 -19.90
C SER A 33 -26.03 12.34 -19.07
N GLY A 34 -26.20 13.65 -19.18
CA GLY A 34 -27.32 14.38 -18.57
C GLY A 34 -27.28 15.89 -18.87
N PRO A 35 -28.44 16.58 -19.01
CA PRO A 35 -28.49 17.95 -19.51
C PRO A 35 -27.83 18.92 -18.53
N LYS A 36 -26.94 19.78 -19.04
CA LYS A 36 -26.33 20.89 -18.30
C LYS A 36 -27.41 21.84 -17.78
N LEU A 37 -27.65 21.86 -16.47
CA LEU A 37 -28.30 23.02 -15.84
C LEU A 37 -27.32 24.19 -15.80
N ARG A 38 -27.85 25.34 -16.23
CA ARG A 38 -27.19 26.63 -16.44
C ARG A 38 -26.70 27.19 -15.09
N ASN A 39 -25.42 27.56 -15.02
CA ASN A 39 -24.81 28.47 -14.02
C ASN A 39 -24.65 28.00 -12.55
N GLY A 40 -24.09 26.81 -12.31
CA GLY A 40 -23.54 26.44 -11.00
C GLY A 40 -22.07 25.97 -11.11
N PRO A 41 -21.24 26.11 -10.06
CA PRO A 41 -19.88 25.56 -10.06
C PRO A 41 -19.97 24.05 -10.31
N SER A 42 -19.25 23.56 -11.33
CA SER A 42 -19.30 22.15 -11.68
C SER A 42 -18.65 21.32 -10.59
N LEU A 43 -19.47 20.74 -9.69
CA LEU A 43 -19.02 19.80 -8.69
C LEU A 43 -18.46 18.58 -9.42
N VAL A 44 -17.14 18.40 -9.36
CA VAL A 44 -16.45 17.21 -9.86
C VAL A 44 -16.70 16.11 -8.83
N THR A 45 -17.83 15.42 -8.91
CA THR A 45 -18.16 14.31 -8.00
C THR A 45 -17.69 12.99 -8.60
N CYS A 46 -17.12 12.08 -7.80
CA CYS A 46 -16.88 10.70 -8.20
C CYS A 46 -18.17 10.06 -8.74
N PRO A 47 -18.22 9.59 -10.00
CA PRO A 47 -19.38 8.84 -10.48
C PRO A 47 -19.55 7.59 -9.61
N GLY A 48 -20.63 7.55 -8.83
CA GLY A 48 -20.95 6.41 -7.96
C GLY A 48 -20.48 6.53 -6.50
N VAL A 49 -19.87 7.64 -6.08
CA VAL A 49 -19.54 7.87 -4.65
C VAL A 49 -20.09 9.22 -4.23
N LEU A 50 -21.19 9.21 -3.47
CA LEU A 50 -21.68 10.38 -2.75
C LEU A 50 -20.88 10.49 -1.46
N LEU A 51 -19.92 11.42 -1.43
CA LEU A 51 -19.25 11.79 -0.20
C LEU A 51 -20.19 12.68 0.60
N THR A 52 -20.79 12.15 1.65
CA THR A 52 -21.53 12.99 2.59
C THR A 52 -20.53 13.93 3.26
N LYS A 53 -20.85 15.23 3.31
CA LYS A 53 -19.98 16.27 3.90
C LYS A 53 -19.64 16.04 5.38
N THR A 54 -20.18 14.99 5.99
CA THR A 54 -20.10 14.70 7.41
C THR A 54 -18.80 13.99 7.82
N ASN A 55 -18.05 13.40 6.89
CA ASN A 55 -16.87 12.60 7.22
C ASN A 55 -15.67 13.01 6.37
N ASP A 56 -14.50 13.13 7.03
CA ASP A 56 -13.23 13.28 6.34
C ASP A 56 -12.83 11.98 5.62
N ILE A 57 -12.03 12.13 4.58
CA ILE A 57 -11.57 11.06 3.68
C ILE A 57 -10.09 10.80 3.87
N TYR A 58 -9.70 9.54 3.89
CA TYR A 58 -8.32 9.10 3.83
C TYR A 58 -8.17 7.95 2.84
N LEU A 59 -6.96 7.73 2.34
CA LEU A 59 -6.60 6.54 1.58
C LEU A 59 -5.94 5.54 2.52
N SER A 60 -6.39 4.28 2.47
CA SER A 60 -5.74 3.16 3.12
C SER A 60 -5.14 2.26 2.06
N VAL A 61 -3.85 1.97 2.16
CA VAL A 61 -3.10 1.18 1.19
C VAL A 61 -2.49 -0.02 1.91
N CYS A 62 -2.61 -1.19 1.30
CA CYS A 62 -1.97 -2.42 1.76
C CYS A 62 -0.92 -2.86 0.74
N VAL A 63 0.33 -2.98 1.16
CA VAL A 63 1.44 -3.46 0.34
C VAL A 63 2.25 -4.44 1.17
N MET A 64 2.55 -5.62 0.63
CA MET A 64 3.32 -6.67 1.32
C MET A 64 2.75 -7.09 2.69
N GLY A 65 1.44 -6.93 2.91
CA GLY A 65 0.76 -7.19 4.18
C GLY A 65 0.88 -6.07 5.22
N GLN A 66 1.50 -4.94 4.88
CA GLN A 66 1.55 -3.74 5.72
C GLN A 66 0.46 -2.76 5.30
N TYR A 67 -0.29 -2.27 6.28
CA TYR A 67 -1.32 -1.26 6.07
C TYR A 67 -0.81 0.13 6.47
N ARG A 68 -1.01 1.11 5.58
CA ARG A 68 -0.73 2.53 5.86
C ARG A 68 -1.89 3.39 5.40
N LYS A 69 -2.10 4.50 6.10
CA LYS A 69 -3.19 5.44 5.83
C LYS A 69 -2.63 6.84 5.61
N THR A 70 -3.26 7.62 4.75
CA THR A 70 -3.00 9.06 4.65
C THR A 70 -3.67 9.78 5.82
N PRO A 71 -3.29 11.04 6.08
CA PRO A 71 -4.12 11.95 6.86
C PRO A 71 -5.54 12.07 6.29
N CYS A 72 -6.47 12.42 7.18
CA CYS A 72 -7.84 12.75 6.82
C CYS A 72 -7.90 14.11 6.13
N LEU A 73 -8.67 14.19 5.04
CA LEU A 73 -8.89 15.39 4.23
C LEU A 73 -10.39 15.64 4.05
N PRO A 74 -10.83 16.90 3.90
CA PRO A 74 -12.23 17.18 3.65
C PRO A 74 -12.71 16.53 2.34
N PRO A 75 -14.00 16.15 2.24
CA PRO A 75 -14.57 15.46 1.08
C PRO A 75 -14.81 16.40 -0.13
N VAL A 76 -13.80 17.17 -0.52
CA VAL A 76 -13.88 18.19 -1.59
C VAL A 76 -12.92 17.80 -2.72
N PHE A 77 -13.45 17.66 -3.93
CA PHE A 77 -12.64 17.29 -5.10
C PHE A 77 -12.01 18.51 -5.80
N PRO A 78 -10.84 18.31 -6.43
CA PRO A 78 -10.02 17.09 -6.43
C PRO A 78 -9.36 16.84 -5.06
N LEU A 79 -9.26 15.58 -4.62
CA LEU A 79 -8.63 15.26 -3.34
C LEU A 79 -7.10 15.30 -3.50
N LEU A 80 -6.44 16.24 -2.84
CA LEU A 80 -4.97 16.41 -2.92
C LEU A 80 -4.28 15.70 -1.75
N PHE A 81 -3.92 14.44 -1.96
CA PHE A 81 -3.13 13.68 -0.99
C PHE A 81 -1.65 13.79 -1.34
N HIS A 82 -0.96 14.88 -0.97
CA HIS A 82 0.49 14.98 -1.12
C HIS A 82 1.20 14.15 -0.06
N HIS A 83 1.23 12.83 -0.26
CA HIS A 83 1.72 11.90 0.76
C HIS A 83 2.57 10.78 0.16
N LYS A 84 3.72 10.55 0.78
CA LYS A 84 4.63 9.47 0.43
C LYS A 84 4.51 8.35 1.46
N MET A 85 4.23 7.14 0.99
CA MET A 85 4.22 5.93 1.81
C MET A 85 5.41 5.03 1.46
N TYR A 86 6.06 4.48 2.48
CA TYR A 86 7.20 3.57 2.33
C TYR A 86 6.87 2.24 2.98
N PHE A 87 6.91 1.15 2.22
CA PHE A 87 6.66 -0.19 2.71
C PHE A 87 7.95 -0.99 2.61
N VAL A 88 8.37 -1.62 3.70
CA VAL A 88 9.64 -2.37 3.75
C VAL A 88 9.37 -3.74 4.35
N LYS A 89 9.60 -4.80 3.58
CA LYS A 89 9.49 -6.18 4.06
C LYS A 89 10.81 -6.90 3.91
N THR A 90 11.30 -7.46 5.00
CA THR A 90 12.50 -8.30 5.02
C THR A 90 12.07 -9.76 4.97
N PHE A 91 12.65 -10.50 4.04
CA PHE A 91 12.47 -11.94 3.87
C PHE A 91 13.71 -12.62 4.46
N PRO A 92 13.63 -13.13 5.70
CA PRO A 92 14.75 -13.84 6.31
C PRO A 92 15.04 -15.11 5.53
N ASP A 93 16.31 -15.47 5.45
CA ASP A 93 16.80 -16.71 4.84
C ASP A 93 16.51 -16.87 3.34
N VAL A 94 15.98 -15.82 2.70
CA VAL A 94 15.84 -15.76 1.25
C VAL A 94 17.06 -15.05 0.67
N VAL A 95 17.64 -15.67 -0.36
CA VAL A 95 18.83 -15.16 -1.07
C VAL A 95 18.58 -14.93 -2.54
N ASP A 96 17.59 -15.60 -3.13
CA ASP A 96 17.20 -15.45 -4.52
C ASP A 96 16.02 -14.46 -4.63
N PRO A 97 16.13 -13.38 -5.42
CA PRO A 97 15.01 -12.50 -5.73
C PRO A 97 13.80 -13.22 -6.36
N ALA A 98 14.01 -14.34 -7.08
CA ALA A 98 12.91 -15.12 -7.65
C ALA A 98 11.99 -15.70 -6.56
N ASP A 99 12.58 -16.21 -5.46
CA ASP A 99 11.83 -16.70 -4.31
C ASP A 99 11.01 -15.57 -3.65
N VAL A 100 11.55 -14.35 -3.60
CA VAL A 100 10.81 -13.17 -3.10
C VAL A 100 9.62 -12.86 -3.99
N ALA A 101 9.76 -12.96 -5.32
CA ALA A 101 8.66 -12.75 -6.25
C ALA A 101 7.55 -13.80 -6.04
N ASP A 102 7.89 -15.07 -5.90
CA ASP A 102 6.93 -16.14 -5.61
C ASP A 102 6.16 -15.90 -4.29
N LEU A 103 6.86 -15.42 -3.25
CA LEU A 103 6.27 -15.07 -1.96
C LEU A 103 5.33 -13.85 -2.04
N LEU A 104 5.58 -12.93 -2.98
CA LEU A 104 4.74 -11.75 -3.23
C LEU A 104 3.54 -12.06 -4.13
N GLU A 105 3.69 -12.97 -5.10
CA GLU A 105 2.65 -13.36 -6.07
C GLU A 105 1.52 -14.22 -5.45
N GLY A 106 1.53 -14.41 -4.14
CA GLY A 106 0.42 -15.06 -3.43
C GLY A 106 0.35 -16.57 -3.68
N LYS A 107 1.38 -17.17 -4.29
CA LYS A 107 1.60 -18.61 -4.26
C LYS A 107 1.99 -18.96 -2.83
N ARG A 108 0.98 -19.12 -1.96
CA ARG A 108 1.18 -19.60 -0.59
C ARG A 108 2.12 -20.80 -0.69
N PRO A 109 3.35 -20.77 -0.16
CA PRO A 109 4.08 -22.00 0.02
C PRO A 109 3.21 -22.83 0.94
N SER A 110 2.66 -23.91 0.40
CA SER A 110 1.94 -24.93 1.14
C SER A 110 2.88 -25.42 2.24
N GLY A 111 2.83 -24.81 3.44
CA GLY A 111 3.66 -25.25 4.55
C GLY A 111 4.13 -24.23 5.58
N ILE A 112 3.84 -22.94 5.49
CA ILE A 112 4.18 -22.01 6.60
C ILE A 112 3.09 -20.97 6.83
N CYS A 113 1.96 -21.45 7.33
CA CYS A 113 1.06 -20.64 8.13
C CYS A 113 1.59 -20.65 9.57
N SER A 114 2.50 -19.74 9.89
CA SER A 114 2.64 -19.28 11.27
C SER A 114 1.84 -17.98 11.35
N LEU A 115 0.51 -18.13 11.43
CA LEU A 115 -0.32 -17.17 12.13
C LEU A 115 0.31 -16.97 13.52
N VAL A 116 0.95 -15.82 13.73
CA VAL A 116 1.14 -15.32 15.08
C VAL A 116 -0.22 -14.82 15.53
N SER A 117 -0.90 -15.63 16.34
CA SER A 117 -1.92 -15.19 17.28
C SER A 117 -1.64 -15.82 18.63
#